data_AF-A0A6C0LGY5-F1
#
_entry.id   AF-A0A6C0LGY5-F1
#
_cell.length_a   1.000
_cell.length_b   1.000
_cell.length_c   1.000
_cell.angle_alpha   90.00
_cell.angle_beta   90.00
_cell.angle_gamma   90.00
#
_symmetry.space_group_name_H-M   'P 1'
#
loop_
_entity.id
_entity.type
_entity.pdbx_description
1 polymer ?
#
loop_
_entity_poly.entity_id
_entity_poly.type
_entity_poly.pdbx_seq_one_letter_code
_entity_poly.pdbx_strand_id
1 'polypeptide(L)'
;MNLDSYSKPVQYISFIAMFILAQASSMWGQYFTLKYPKMGMMEAFLRAIPFAWLDWAFMSVAVYIGDRYKLVTPTQDTLLLIIIQFVAILVINSLWLGQTVSRSDIFCFFIILIGFYISFSNAVSKMLGIKVPKKDSEKDDGEKKEKCDSKLNRDSRLHLCDHHGDKLS
;
A
#
# COMPACT_ATOMS: atom_id res chain seq x y z
N MET A 1 6.65 -11.95 13.46
CA MET A 1 5.49 -12.87 13.53
C MET A 1 5.64 -13.85 12.37
N ASN A 2 5.86 -15.13 12.63
CA ASN A 2 6.00 -16.13 11.56
C ASN A 2 4.63 -16.78 11.30
N LEU A 3 4.02 -16.46 10.16
CA LEU A 3 2.68 -16.91 9.76
C LEU A 3 2.74 -18.04 8.71
N ASP A 4 3.92 -18.63 8.48
CA ASP A 4 4.14 -19.62 7.42
C ASP A 4 3.37 -20.93 7.68
N SER A 5 3.02 -21.23 8.94
CA SER A 5 2.27 -22.42 9.36
C SER A 5 0.74 -22.24 9.31
N TYR A 6 0.25 -21.03 9.03
CA TYR A 6 -1.18 -20.70 9.10
C TYR A 6 -1.86 -20.66 7.72
N SER A 7 -3.17 -20.89 7.70
CA SER A 7 -3.97 -20.87 6.48
C SER A 7 -4.06 -19.46 5.87
N LYS A 8 -4.20 -19.37 4.55
CA LYS A 8 -4.31 -18.09 3.81
C LYS A 8 -5.31 -17.09 4.42
N PRO A 9 -6.50 -17.50 4.91
CA PRO A 9 -7.43 -16.57 5.57
C PRO A 9 -6.84 -15.91 6.83
N VAL A 10 -6.07 -16.64 7.63
CA VAL A 10 -5.44 -16.10 8.85
C VAL A 10 -4.38 -15.06 8.51
N GLN A 11 -3.63 -15.27 7.42
CA GLN A 11 -2.66 -14.29 6.90
C GLN A 11 -3.37 -13.01 6.46
N TYR A 12 -4.50 -13.12 5.74
CA TYR A 12 -5.35 -11.98 5.38
C TYR A 12 -5.92 -11.25 6.60
N ILE A 13 -6.43 -11.98 7.59
CA ILE A 13 -6.99 -11.38 8.82
C ILE A 13 -5.90 -10.63 9.58
N SER A 14 -4.71 -11.21 9.70
CA SER A 14 -3.58 -10.58 10.39
C SER A 14 -3.09 -9.33 9.65
N PHE A 15 -3.02 -9.39 8.31
CA PHE A 15 -2.73 -8.24 7.46
C PHE A 15 -3.75 -7.11 7.69
N ILE A 16 -5.05 -7.40 7.55
CA ILE A 16 -6.13 -6.42 7.72
C ILE A 16 -6.16 -5.87 9.15
N ALA A 17 -5.95 -6.70 10.18
CA ALA A 17 -5.93 -6.25 11.57
C ALA A 17 -4.81 -5.25 11.83
N MET A 18 -3.59 -5.52 11.35
CA MET A 18 -2.48 -4.58 11.46
C MET A 18 -2.76 -3.28 10.69
N PHE A 19 -3.39 -3.41 9.51
CA PHE A 19 -3.80 -2.28 8.70
C PHE A 19 -4.81 -1.38 9.42
N ILE A 20 -5.84 -1.97 10.02
CA ILE A 20 -6.85 -1.24 10.81
C ILE A 20 -6.21 -0.55 12.00
N LEU A 21 -5.30 -1.22 12.71
CA LEU A 21 -4.60 -0.64 13.87
C LEU A 21 -3.72 0.55 13.47
N ALA A 22 -3.02 0.46 12.35
CA ALA A 22 -2.24 1.58 11.81
C ALA A 22 -3.15 2.78 11.51
N GLN A 23 -4.18 2.57 10.68
CA GLN A 23 -5.10 3.63 10.28
C GLN A 23 -5.87 4.23 11.47
N ALA A 24 -6.30 3.40 12.42
CA ALA A 24 -6.95 3.89 13.63
C ALA A 24 -6.01 4.76 14.46
N SER A 25 -4.73 4.37 14.60
CA SER A 25 -3.72 5.15 15.32
C SER A 25 -3.47 6.50 14.65
N SER A 26 -3.30 6.51 13.33
CA SER A 26 -3.11 7.72 12.53
C SER A 26 -4.30 8.68 12.65
N MET A 27 -5.52 8.16 12.46
CA MET A 27 -6.74 8.97 12.56
C MET A 27 -6.97 9.48 13.99
N TRP A 28 -6.68 8.66 15.00
CA TRP A 28 -6.80 9.08 16.39
C TRP A 28 -5.85 10.23 16.73
N GLY A 29 -4.61 10.20 16.25
CA GLY A 29 -3.65 11.28 16.44
C GLY A 29 -4.16 12.61 15.87
N GLN A 30 -4.73 12.58 14.67
CA GLN A 30 -5.33 13.77 14.04
C GLN A 30 -6.53 14.28 14.85
N TYR A 31 -7.47 13.40 15.22
CA TYR A 31 -8.68 13.77 15.95
C TYR A 31 -8.44 14.21 17.40
N PHE A 32 -7.42 13.67 18.05
CA PHE A 32 -7.02 14.10 19.39
C PHE A 32 -6.60 15.57 19.40
N THR A 33 -5.90 16.03 18.36
CA THR A 33 -5.50 17.44 18.24
C THR A 33 -6.70 18.37 17.99
N LEU A 34 -7.73 17.91 17.27
CA LEU A 34 -8.94 18.68 17.00
C LEU A 34 -9.79 18.98 18.25
N LYS A 35 -9.71 18.13 19.29
CA LYS A 35 -10.44 18.35 20.56
C LYS A 35 -9.93 19.57 21.35
N TYR A 36 -8.74 20.08 21.04
CA TYR A 36 -8.11 21.18 21.76
C TYR A 36 -7.83 22.37 20.82
N PRO A 37 -8.85 23.19 20.50
CA PRO A 37 -8.76 24.24 19.49
C PRO A 37 -7.82 25.41 19.85
N LYS A 38 -7.31 25.47 21.09
CA LYS A 38 -6.35 26.50 21.54
C LYS A 38 -4.89 26.04 21.50
N MET A 39 -4.61 24.87 20.92
CA MET A 39 -3.28 24.29 20.90
C MET A 39 -2.41 24.90 19.80
N GLY A 40 -1.17 25.29 20.11
CA GLY A 40 -0.23 25.79 19.12
C GLY A 40 0.23 24.70 18.15
N MET A 41 0.63 25.08 16.93
CA MET A 41 1.05 24.14 15.87
C MET A 41 2.12 23.14 16.34
N MET A 42 3.10 23.60 17.10
CA MET A 42 4.17 22.73 17.64
C MET A 42 3.68 21.75 18.70
N GLU A 43 2.73 22.16 19.53
CA GLU A 43 2.18 21.28 20.56
C GLU A 43 1.26 20.22 19.94
N ALA A 44 0.49 20.59 18.90
CA ALA A 44 -0.26 19.63 18.09
C ALA A 44 0.66 18.61 17.41
N PHE A 45 1.78 19.08 16.84
CA PHE A 45 2.78 18.22 16.23
C PHE A 45 3.39 17.23 17.24
N LEU A 46 3.88 17.72 18.38
CA LEU A 46 4.47 16.86 19.42
C LEU A 46 3.50 15.80 19.95
N ARG A 47 2.20 16.15 20.06
CA ARG A 47 1.17 15.19 20.46
C ARG A 47 0.81 14.19 19.37
N ALA A 48 1.03 14.52 18.09
CA ALA A 48 0.81 13.61 16.96
C ALA A 48 1.96 12.61 16.76
N ILE A 49 3.21 12.97 17.10
CA ILE A 49 4.40 12.10 16.99
C ILE A 49 4.20 10.69 17.56
N PRO A 50 3.71 10.48 18.80
CA PRO A 50 3.55 9.13 19.33
C PRO A 50 2.56 8.28 18.52
N PHE A 51 1.53 8.89 17.95
CA PHE A 51 0.57 8.22 17.08
C PHE A 51 1.17 7.89 15.71
N ALA A 52 2.01 8.77 15.17
CA ALA A 52 2.73 8.52 13.91
C ALA A 52 3.74 7.39 14.05
N TRP A 53 4.42 7.29 15.20
CA TRP A 53 5.33 6.18 15.47
C TRP A 53 4.58 4.85 15.59
N LEU A 54 3.41 4.87 16.24
CA LEU A 54 2.54 3.70 16.37
C LEU A 54 1.97 3.24 15.02
N ASP A 55 1.48 4.19 14.22
CA ASP A 55 1.04 3.95 12.83
C ASP A 55 2.16 3.33 12.00
N TRP A 56 3.35 3.92 12.02
CA TRP A 56 4.51 3.39 11.31
C TRP A 56 4.87 1.97 11.74
N ALA A 57 4.84 1.66 13.04
CA ALA A 57 5.14 0.33 13.55
C ALA A 57 4.14 -0.71 13.02
N PHE A 58 2.83 -0.42 13.10
CA PHE A 58 1.80 -1.32 12.61
C PHE A 58 1.79 -1.43 11.08
N MET A 59 1.97 -0.31 10.37
CA MET A 59 1.99 -0.27 8.92
C MET A 59 3.21 -1.03 8.37
N SER A 60 4.37 -0.93 9.01
CA SER A 60 5.56 -1.69 8.62
C SER A 60 5.32 -3.20 8.73
N VAL A 61 4.64 -3.65 9.78
CA VAL A 61 4.26 -5.07 9.94
C VAL A 61 3.20 -5.47 8.91
N ALA A 62 2.21 -4.62 8.64
CA ALA A 62 1.19 -4.88 7.63
C ALA A 62 1.81 -5.02 6.23
N VAL A 63 2.66 -4.09 5.82
CA VAL A 63 3.39 -4.15 4.53
C VAL A 63 4.27 -5.39 4.46
N TYR A 64 4.99 -5.72 5.53
CA TYR A 64 5.83 -6.91 5.59
C TYR A 64 5.03 -8.20 5.35
N ILE A 65 3.87 -8.35 6.00
CA ILE A 65 2.98 -9.49 5.80
C ILE A 65 2.40 -9.47 4.37
N GLY A 66 1.93 -8.31 3.92
CA GLY A 66 1.36 -8.06 2.60
C GLY A 66 2.27 -8.50 1.46
N ASP A 67 3.54 -8.09 1.52
CA ASP A 67 4.57 -8.37 0.53
C ASP A 67 5.05 -9.82 0.60
N ARG A 68 5.36 -10.33 1.81
CA ARG A 68 5.83 -11.71 2.02
C ARG A 68 4.85 -12.76 1.48
N TYR A 69 3.54 -12.56 1.65
CA TYR A 69 2.52 -13.51 1.19
C TYR A 69 1.80 -13.08 -0.10
N LYS A 70 2.26 -12.00 -0.77
CA LYS A 70 1.68 -11.45 -2.02
C LYS A 70 0.15 -11.33 -1.97
N LEU A 71 -0.35 -10.84 -0.84
CA LEU A 71 -1.79 -10.81 -0.53
C LEU A 71 -2.51 -9.82 -1.47
N VAL A 72 -2.06 -8.57 -1.53
CA VAL A 72 -2.69 -7.48 -2.30
C VAL A 72 -1.69 -6.83 -3.26
N THR A 73 -2.20 -6.21 -4.32
CA THR A 73 -1.38 -5.36 -5.20
C THR A 73 -1.21 -3.96 -4.58
N PRO A 74 -0.17 -3.18 -4.94
CA PRO A 74 0.04 -1.83 -4.41
C PRO A 74 -1.18 -0.91 -4.61
N THR A 75 -1.90 -1.06 -5.73
CA THR A 75 -3.12 -0.31 -6.01
C THR A 75 -4.28 -0.74 -5.11
N GLN A 76 -4.46 -2.04 -4.89
CA GLN A 76 -5.49 -2.56 -3.97
C GLN A 76 -5.20 -2.14 -2.53
N ASP A 77 -3.93 -2.11 -2.14
CA ASP A 77 -3.47 -1.65 -0.83
C ASP A 77 -3.82 -0.17 -0.59
N THR A 78 -3.55 0.67 -1.58
CA THR A 78 -3.91 2.10 -1.54
C THR A 78 -5.43 2.30 -1.44
N LEU A 79 -6.22 1.54 -2.19
CA LEU A 79 -7.68 1.62 -2.11
C LEU A 79 -8.20 1.11 -0.76
N LEU A 80 -7.60 0.05 -0.23
CA LEU A 80 -7.94 -0.49 1.09
C LEU A 80 -7.66 0.56 2.18
N LEU A 81 -6.55 1.29 2.06
CA LEU A 81 -6.22 2.41 2.94
C LEU A 81 -7.31 3.48 2.92
N ILE A 82 -7.74 3.92 1.73
CA ILE A 82 -8.80 4.92 1.59
C ILE A 82 -10.10 4.45 2.25
N ILE A 83 -10.50 3.19 2.03
CA ILE A 83 -11.72 2.63 2.63
C ILE A 83 -11.63 2.58 4.14
N ILE A 84 -10.55 2.02 4.69
CA ILE A 84 -10.37 1.87 6.13
C ILE A 84 -10.29 3.24 6.80
N GLN A 85 -9.57 4.19 6.18
CA GLN A 85 -9.46 5.56 6.68
C GLN A 85 -10.82 6.27 6.69
N PHE A 86 -11.60 6.12 5.61
CA PHE A 86 -12.96 6.68 5.54
C PHE A 86 -13.89 6.08 6.59
N VAL A 87 -13.86 4.76 6.78
CA VAL A 87 -14.63 4.08 7.85
C VAL A 87 -14.19 4.56 9.23
N ALA A 88 -12.88 4.68 9.48
CA ALA A 88 -12.36 5.17 10.75
C ALA A 88 -12.85 6.59 11.05
N ILE A 89 -12.88 7.48 10.04
CA ILE A 89 -13.45 8.82 10.16
C ILE A 89 -14.93 8.77 10.56
N LEU A 90 -15.75 7.96 9.90
CA LEU A 90 -17.17 7.82 10.24
C LEU A 90 -17.38 7.31 11.66
N VAL A 91 -16.60 6.30 12.07
CA VAL A 91 -16.66 5.72 13.41
C VAL A 91 -16.25 6.75 14.47
N ILE A 92 -15.14 7.47 14.27
CA ILE A 92 -14.67 8.49 15.20
C ILE A 92 -15.64 9.67 15.26
N ASN A 93 -16.16 10.14 14.12
CA ASN A 93 -17.15 11.22 14.09
C ASN A 93 -18.43 10.85 14.85
N SER A 94 -18.92 9.62 14.65
CA SER A 94 -20.13 9.14 15.31
C SER A 94 -19.92 8.88 16.80
N LEU A 95 -18.81 8.26 17.21
CA LEU A 95 -18.59 7.86 18.60
C LEU A 95 -17.97 8.96 19.47
N TRP A 96 -17.09 9.79 18.90
CA TRP A 96 -16.28 10.75 19.66
C TRP A 96 -16.80 12.19 19.57
N LEU A 97 -17.20 12.65 18.37
CA LEU A 97 -17.76 13.99 18.20
C LEU A 97 -19.28 14.04 18.35
N GLY A 98 -19.97 12.89 18.33
CA GLY A 98 -21.42 12.82 18.36
C GLY A 98 -22.10 13.49 17.16
N GLN A 99 -21.34 13.73 16.08
CA GLN A 99 -21.88 14.30 14.85
C GLN A 99 -22.71 13.25 14.13
N THR A 100 -23.85 13.66 13.59
CA THR A 100 -24.71 12.79 12.79
C THR A 100 -24.04 12.54 11.44
N VAL A 101 -23.86 11.26 11.09
CA VAL A 101 -23.33 10.87 9.78
C VAL A 101 -24.30 11.32 8.71
N SER A 102 -23.82 12.08 7.72
CA SER A 102 -24.69 12.61 6.67
C SER A 102 -25.08 11.49 5.71
N ARG A 103 -26.27 11.58 5.13
CA ARG A 103 -26.73 10.64 4.08
C ARG A 103 -25.78 10.62 2.88
N SER A 104 -25.15 11.76 2.58
CA SER A 104 -24.12 11.89 1.54
C SER A 104 -22.86 11.07 1.85
N ASP A 105 -22.45 10.98 3.12
CA ASP A 105 -21.26 10.23 3.53
C ASP A 105 -21.48 8.72 3.33
N ILE A 106 -22.70 8.26 3.63
CA ILE A 106 -23.12 6.87 3.39
C ILE A 106 -23.13 6.57 1.89
N PHE A 107 -23.66 7.47 1.06
CA PHE A 107 -23.64 7.27 -0.39
C PHE A 107 -22.21 7.23 -0.95
N CYS A 108 -21.33 8.10 -0.44
CA CYS A 108 -19.90 8.11 -0.79
C CYS A 108 -19.23 6.77 -0.41
N PHE A 109 -19.52 6.24 0.78
CA PHE A 109 -19.02 4.93 1.21
C PHE A 109 -19.34 3.82 0.19
N PHE A 110 -20.58 3.78 -0.30
CA PHE A 110 -20.99 2.79 -1.29
C PHE A 110 -20.28 2.95 -2.64
N ILE A 111 -20.05 4.18 -3.10
CA ILE A 111 -19.29 4.44 -4.33
C ILE A 111 -17.86 3.90 -4.22
N ILE A 112 -17.19 4.17 -3.10
CA ILE A 112 -15.82 3.71 -2.86
C ILE A 112 -15.77 2.18 -2.81
N LEU A 113 -16.74 1.53 -2.16
CA LEU A 113 -16.84 0.06 -2.14
C LEU A 113 -17.01 -0.54 -3.54
N ILE A 114 -17.85 0.08 -4.39
CA ILE A 114 -18.01 -0.36 -5.79
C ILE A 114 -16.70 -0.21 -6.55
N GLY A 115 -16.00 0.92 -6.40
CA GLY A 115 -14.69 1.14 -7.01
C GLY A 115 -13.65 0.08 -6.59
N PHE A 116 -13.64 -0.28 -5.31
CA PHE A 116 -12.78 -1.34 -4.78
C PHE A 116 -13.13 -2.71 -5.36
N TYR A 117 -14.42 -3.05 -5.45
CA TYR A 117 -14.87 -4.31 -6.03
C TYR A 117 -14.43 -4.45 -7.50
N ILE A 118 -14.58 -3.38 -8.30
CA ILE A 118 -14.14 -3.34 -9.70
C ILE A 118 -12.62 -3.55 -9.80
N SER A 119 -11.85 -2.88 -8.93
CA SER A 119 -10.40 -3.01 -8.86
C SER A 119 -9.96 -4.42 -8.43
N PHE A 120 -10.62 -5.00 -7.43
CA PHE A 120 -10.30 -6.33 -6.92
C PHE A 120 -10.59 -7.44 -7.93
N SER A 121 -11.68 -7.32 -8.67
CA SER A 121 -12.07 -8.27 -9.72
C SER A 121 -11.16 -8.24 -10.96
N ASN A 122 -10.26 -7.25 -11.04
CA ASN A 122 -9.53 -6.90 -12.27
C ASN A 122 -10.48 -6.76 -13.47
N ALA A 123 -11.73 -6.32 -13.21
CA ALA A 123 -12.81 -6.35 -14.19
C ALA A 123 -12.48 -5.47 -15.41
N VAL A 124 -11.82 -4.34 -15.17
CA VAL A 124 -11.36 -3.42 -16.23
C VAL A 124 -10.27 -4.05 -17.08
N SER A 125 -9.30 -4.78 -16.51
CA SER A 125 -8.27 -5.48 -17.31
C SER A 125 -8.84 -6.66 -18.09
N LYS A 126 -9.86 -7.35 -17.57
CA LYS A 126 -10.60 -8.39 -18.32
C LYS A 126 -11.44 -7.80 -19.45
N MET A 127 -11.99 -6.60 -19.28
CA MET A 127 -12.81 -5.91 -20.29
C MET A 127 -11.97 -5.21 -21.37
N LEU A 128 -10.79 -4.69 -21.02
CA LEU A 128 -9.89 -3.99 -21.95
C LEU A 128 -8.85 -4.89 -22.63
N GLY A 129 -8.86 -6.21 -22.37
CA GLY A 129 -7.97 -7.17 -23.04
C GLY A 129 -6.47 -7.00 -22.73
N ILE A 130 -6.10 -6.12 -21.80
CA ILE A 130 -4.71 -5.90 -21.40
C ILE A 130 -4.29 -7.08 -20.52
N LYS A 131 -3.26 -7.79 -20.98
CA LYS A 131 -2.69 -8.96 -20.31
C LYS A 131 -2.20 -8.53 -18.91
N VAL A 132 -2.99 -8.87 -17.89
CA VAL A 132 -2.61 -8.66 -16.49
C VAL A 132 -1.26 -9.38 -16.28
N PRO A 133 -0.18 -8.68 -15.89
CA PRO A 133 1.05 -9.34 -15.52
C PRO A 133 0.71 -10.34 -14.41
N LYS A 134 1.06 -11.61 -14.63
CA LYS A 134 0.82 -12.66 -13.63
C LYS A 134 1.42 -12.18 -12.31
N LYS A 135 0.69 -12.36 -11.20
CA LYS A 135 1.29 -12.29 -9.86
C LYS A 135 2.42 -13.30 -9.86
N ASP A 136 3.66 -12.82 -10.02
CA ASP A 136 4.82 -13.69 -10.13
C ASP A 136 4.97 -14.41 -8.80
N SER A 137 4.56 -15.67 -8.78
CA SER A 137 5.14 -16.69 -7.93
C SER A 137 6.62 -16.79 -8.28
N GLU A 138 7.42 -15.95 -7.61
CA GLU A 138 8.77 -16.24 -7.12
C GLU A 138 9.51 -17.31 -7.94
N LYS A 139 10.00 -16.92 -9.13
CA LYS A 139 10.99 -17.69 -9.92
C LYS A 139 11.60 -16.96 -11.14
N ASP A 140 11.36 -15.66 -11.37
CA ASP A 140 11.78 -14.97 -12.63
C ASP A 140 12.70 -13.75 -12.44
N ASP A 141 13.08 -13.38 -11.21
CA ASP A 141 14.00 -12.25 -10.97
C ASP A 141 15.48 -12.63 -11.16
N GLY A 142 15.80 -13.92 -11.13
CA GLY A 142 17.16 -14.41 -11.42
C GLY A 142 17.47 -14.42 -12.92
N GLU A 143 16.51 -14.85 -13.75
CA GLU A 143 16.75 -15.06 -15.19
C GLU A 143 16.71 -13.75 -15.98
N LYS A 144 15.87 -12.78 -15.59
CA LYS A 144 15.83 -11.45 -16.23
C LYS A 144 17.06 -10.60 -15.93
N LYS A 145 17.59 -10.66 -14.70
CA LYS A 145 18.79 -9.90 -14.33
C LYS A 145 20.01 -10.42 -15.09
N GLU A 146 20.16 -11.75 -15.20
CA GLU A 146 21.23 -12.38 -15.98
C GLU A 146 21.13 -12.09 -17.49
N LYS A 147 19.90 -12.02 -18.05
CA LYS A 147 19.69 -11.62 -19.45
C LYS A 147 19.97 -10.13 -19.71
N CYS A 148 19.65 -9.25 -18.77
CA CYS A 148 19.88 -7.82 -18.93
C CYS A 148 21.37 -7.49 -18.77
N ASP A 149 22.06 -8.10 -17.80
CA ASP A 149 23.50 -7.94 -17.57
C ASP A 149 24.33 -8.56 -18.71
N SER A 150 23.92 -9.70 -19.26
CA SER A 150 24.60 -10.31 -20.41
C SER A 150 24.42 -9.51 -21.72
N LYS A 151 23.25 -8.89 -21.93
CA LYS A 151 23.05 -7.96 -23.06
C LYS A 151 23.88 -6.69 -22.90
N LEU A 152 23.87 -6.09 -21.71
CA LEU A 152 24.62 -4.87 -21.45
C LEU A 152 26.14 -5.09 -21.59
N ASN A 153 26.66 -6.23 -21.11
CA ASN A 153 28.07 -6.60 -21.27
C ASN A 153 28.43 -6.86 -22.75
N ARG A 154 27.51 -7.45 -23.53
CA ARG A 154 27.71 -7.66 -24.98
C ARG A 154 27.75 -6.34 -25.75
N ASP A 155 26.82 -5.42 -25.47
CA ASP A 155 26.75 -4.12 -26.16
C ASP A 155 27.92 -3.20 -25.78
N SER A 156 28.38 -3.21 -24.52
CA SER A 156 29.61 -2.50 -24.13
C SER A 156 30.86 -3.04 -24.80
N ARG A 157 30.97 -4.36 -25.04
CA ARG A 157 32.10 -4.92 -25.81
C ARG A 157 32.05 -4.52 -27.28
N LEU A 158 30.86 -4.44 -27.87
CA LEU A 158 30.70 -4.02 -29.27
C LEU A 158 31.16 -2.56 -29.48
N HIS A 159 30.80 -1.67 -28.56
CA HIS A 159 31.22 -0.25 -28.60
C HIS A 159 32.72 -0.03 -28.35
N LEU A 160 33.41 -0.95 -27.65
CA LEU A 160 34.86 -0.87 -27.47
C LEU A 160 35.65 -1.36 -28.70
N CYS A 161 35.07 -2.24 -29.52
CA CYS A 161 35.72 -2.78 -30.72
C CYS A 161 35.71 -1.80 -31.90
N ASP A 162 34.75 -0.86 -31.98
CA ASP A 162 34.70 0.14 -33.05
C ASP A 162 35.75 1.26 -32.90
N HIS A 163 36.26 1.50 -31.69
CA HIS A 163 37.24 2.58 -31.45
C HIS A 163 38.72 2.15 -31.53
N HIS A 164 39.00 0.85 -31.73
CA HIS A 164 40.36 0.31 -31.73
C HIS A 164 40.89 -0.09 -33.12
N GLY A 165 40.12 0.17 -34.20
CA GLY A 165 40.48 -0.14 -35.59
C GLY A 165 41.31 0.93 -36.33
N ASP A 166 41.40 2.16 -35.82
CA ASP A 166 41.99 3.30 -36.56
C ASP A 166 43.34 3.79 -36.01
N LYS A 167 44.23 2.86 -35.60
CA LYS A 167 45.66 3.16 -35.40
C LYS A 167 46.55 2.01 -35.85
N LEU A 168 46.64 1.84 -37.16
CA LEU A 168 47.80 1.24 -37.83
C LEU A 168 47.82 1.72 -39.29
N SER A 169 48.32 2.93 -39.48
CA SER A 169 49.01 3.36 -40.70
C SER A 169 50.02 4.44 -40.36
#